data_AF-A6Y967-F1
#
_entry.id   AF-A6Y967-F1
#
_cell.length_a   1.000
_cell.length_b   1.000
_cell.length_c   1.000
_cell.angle_alpha   90.00
_cell.angle_beta   90.00
_cell.angle_gamma   90.00
#
_symmetry.space_group_name_H-M   'P 1'
#
loop_
_entity.id
_entity.type
_entity.pdbx_description
1 polymer ?
#
loop_
_entity_poly.entity_id
_entity_poly.type
_entity_poly.pdbx_seq_one_letter_code
_entity_poly.pdbx_strand_id
1 'polypeptide(L)'
;YGKGGIGKSTTSQNTLAALTDLGQKILIVGCDPKADSTRLILHAKAQDTVLSLAAEAGSVEDLELEDVMKIGYEDIRCVESGGPEPGVGCAGRGVITSINFLEENGAYDGVDYVSYDVLGDVVCGGFAMPIRENKAQEIYIVMSGEMMAMYAANNISKGILRYANSGGVRLGGLVCNERQTDKELELAEALAGMLGSKLIHFVPRDNIVQHAELRRMTVIEFAPDSNQANEYRQLASKIHNNAGNGTIPTPITMDQLEDLLMEHGIMKAIDESQVGKSAA
;
A
#
# COMPACT_ATOMS: atom_id res chain seq x y z
N TYR A 1 -0.06 -0.92 2.73
CA TYR A 1 -1.15 -0.19 3.43
C TYR A 1 -0.93 1.32 3.35
N GLY A 2 -1.93 2.12 3.74
CA GLY A 2 -1.86 3.59 3.83
C GLY A 2 -3.25 4.24 3.71
N LYS A 3 -3.34 5.54 3.98
CA LYS A 3 -4.58 6.34 3.82
C LYS A 3 -5.09 6.29 2.38
N GLY A 4 -6.40 6.34 2.18
CA GLY A 4 -7.02 6.53 0.88
C GLY A 4 -6.51 7.79 0.18
N GLY A 5 -6.27 7.71 -1.14
CA GLY A 5 -5.80 8.85 -1.93
C GLY A 5 -4.32 9.23 -1.74
N ILE A 6 -3.56 8.53 -0.89
CA ILE A 6 -2.14 8.85 -0.66
C ILE A 6 -1.23 8.42 -1.81
N GLY A 7 -1.73 7.65 -2.78
CA GLY A 7 -0.95 7.12 -3.91
C GLY A 7 -0.40 5.70 -3.69
N LYS A 8 -1.03 4.90 -2.82
CA LYS A 8 -0.63 3.50 -2.55
C LYS A 8 -0.47 2.68 -3.82
N SER A 9 -1.54 2.60 -4.62
CA SER A 9 -1.61 1.75 -5.81
C SER A 9 -0.61 2.20 -6.88
N THR A 10 -0.42 3.51 -7.03
CA THR A 10 0.60 4.09 -7.91
C THR A 10 2.01 3.68 -7.47
N THR A 11 2.36 3.90 -6.20
CA THR A 11 3.67 3.55 -5.66
C THR A 11 3.90 2.05 -5.72
N SER A 12 2.89 1.25 -5.36
CA SER A 12 2.92 -0.22 -5.40
C SER A 12 3.22 -0.73 -6.81
N GLN A 13 2.40 -0.37 -7.80
CA GLN A 13 2.57 -0.85 -9.19
C GLN A 13 3.91 -0.45 -9.80
N ASN A 14 4.38 0.79 -9.56
CA ASN A 14 5.70 1.20 -10.05
C ASN A 14 6.84 0.45 -9.36
N THR A 15 6.75 0.24 -8.05
CA THR A 15 7.79 -0.50 -7.31
C THR A 15 7.84 -1.95 -7.73
N LEU A 16 6.67 -2.58 -7.95
CA LEU A 16 6.57 -3.97 -8.38
C LEU A 16 7.04 -4.15 -9.83
N ALA A 17 6.73 -3.21 -10.72
CA ALA A 17 7.32 -3.14 -12.06
C ALA A 17 8.85 -2.94 -12.03
N ALA A 18 9.38 -2.23 -11.05
CA ALA A 18 10.83 -2.11 -10.89
C ALA A 18 11.49 -3.36 -10.27
N LEU A 19 10.74 -4.20 -9.54
CA LEU A 19 11.27 -5.47 -9.02
C LEU A 19 11.47 -6.52 -10.13
N THR A 20 10.75 -6.42 -11.25
CA THR A 20 10.99 -7.30 -12.40
C THR A 20 12.33 -7.03 -13.08
N ASP A 21 12.85 -5.79 -13.02
CA ASP A 21 14.23 -5.46 -13.43
C ASP A 21 15.28 -6.25 -12.62
N LEU A 22 14.92 -6.71 -11.41
CA LEU A 22 15.73 -7.57 -10.54
C LEU A 22 15.43 -9.07 -10.72
N GLY A 23 14.70 -9.44 -11.78
CA GLY A 23 14.35 -10.82 -12.13
C GLY A 23 13.31 -11.46 -11.21
N GLN A 24 12.59 -10.67 -10.40
CA GLN A 24 11.61 -11.19 -9.45
C GLN A 24 10.27 -11.46 -10.12
N LYS A 25 9.67 -12.62 -9.81
CA LYS A 25 8.31 -12.99 -10.25
C LYS A 25 7.29 -12.47 -9.26
N ILE A 26 6.34 -11.68 -9.74
CA ILE A 26 5.44 -10.91 -8.88
C ILE A 26 3.98 -11.36 -9.08
N LEU A 27 3.24 -11.46 -7.97
CA LEU A 27 1.79 -11.48 -7.95
C LEU A 27 1.26 -10.26 -7.19
N ILE A 28 0.32 -9.54 -7.82
CA ILE A 28 -0.43 -8.44 -7.20
C ILE A 28 -1.85 -8.93 -6.88
N VAL A 29 -2.22 -8.80 -5.61
CA VAL A 29 -3.58 -9.02 -5.13
C VAL A 29 -4.14 -7.68 -4.66
N GLY A 30 -5.03 -7.10 -5.46
CA GLY A 30 -5.74 -5.89 -5.09
C GLY A 30 -6.77 -6.19 -3.99
N CYS A 31 -6.63 -5.54 -2.85
CA CYS A 31 -7.50 -5.69 -1.68
C CYS A 31 -8.19 -4.36 -1.31
N ASP A 32 -8.15 -3.37 -2.20
CA ASP A 32 -8.88 -2.11 -2.10
C ASP A 32 -10.18 -2.25 -2.91
N PRO A 33 -11.37 -1.98 -2.34
CA PRO A 33 -12.64 -2.12 -3.06
C PRO A 33 -12.76 -1.20 -4.29
N LYS A 34 -11.84 -0.24 -4.46
CA LYS A 34 -11.72 0.59 -5.67
C LYS A 34 -11.33 -0.21 -6.92
N ALA A 35 -10.70 -1.38 -6.76
CA ALA A 35 -10.34 -2.32 -7.83
C ALA A 35 -9.47 -1.71 -8.96
N ASP A 36 -8.50 -0.85 -8.61
CA ASP A 36 -7.55 -0.24 -9.55
C ASP A 36 -6.08 -0.46 -9.19
N SER A 37 -5.80 -1.48 -8.38
CA SER A 37 -4.48 -1.88 -7.87
C SER A 37 -3.59 -2.51 -8.96
N THR A 38 -4.18 -2.96 -10.05
CA THR A 38 -3.53 -3.70 -11.17
C THR A 38 -3.60 -2.95 -12.50
N ARG A 39 -4.31 -1.82 -12.53
CA ARG A 39 -4.69 -1.08 -13.74
C ARG A 39 -3.50 -0.69 -14.62
N LEU A 40 -2.40 -0.24 -14.02
CA LEU A 40 -1.21 0.24 -14.71
C LEU A 40 -0.36 -0.90 -15.26
N ILE A 41 -0.42 -2.07 -14.63
CA ILE A 41 0.30 -3.27 -15.06
C ILE A 41 -0.41 -3.94 -16.23
N LEU A 42 -1.75 -3.89 -16.25
CA LEU A 42 -2.59 -4.51 -17.28
C LEU A 42 -2.97 -3.58 -18.45
N HIS A 43 -2.57 -2.31 -18.40
CA HIS A 43 -2.98 -1.27 -19.38
C HIS A 43 -4.50 -1.12 -19.55
N ALA A 44 -5.26 -1.57 -18.55
CA ALA A 44 -6.71 -1.68 -18.59
C ALA A 44 -7.39 -0.48 -17.91
N LYS A 45 -8.71 -0.35 -18.03
CA LYS A 45 -9.47 0.61 -17.20
C LYS A 45 -9.62 0.12 -15.78
N ALA A 46 -9.94 -1.16 -15.66
CA ALA A 46 -10.06 -1.97 -14.47
C ALA A 46 -10.03 -3.43 -14.94
N GLN A 47 -9.78 -4.34 -14.02
CA GLN A 47 -9.91 -5.78 -14.21
C GLN A 47 -11.22 -6.24 -13.56
N ASP A 48 -11.87 -7.26 -14.13
CA ASP A 48 -12.98 -7.91 -13.45
C ASP A 48 -12.49 -8.54 -12.15
N THR A 49 -13.29 -8.43 -11.10
CA THR A 49 -12.89 -8.83 -9.75
C THR A 49 -13.31 -10.26 -9.46
N VAL A 50 -12.61 -10.94 -8.54
CA VAL A 50 -12.99 -12.28 -8.07
C VAL A 50 -14.45 -12.30 -7.62
N LEU A 51 -14.87 -11.31 -6.83
CA LEU A 51 -16.25 -11.24 -6.35
C LEU A 51 -17.29 -10.98 -7.44
N SER A 52 -16.97 -10.15 -8.45
CA SER A 52 -17.91 -9.90 -9.55
C SER A 52 -18.06 -11.13 -10.43
N LEU A 53 -16.95 -11.81 -10.76
CA LEU A 53 -16.97 -13.04 -11.54
C LEU A 53 -17.69 -14.17 -10.78
N ALA A 54 -17.47 -14.28 -9.47
CA ALA A 54 -18.17 -15.26 -8.63
C ALA A 54 -19.69 -15.00 -8.61
N ALA A 55 -20.11 -13.73 -8.60
CA ALA A 55 -21.52 -13.38 -8.67
C ALA A 55 -22.16 -13.74 -10.03
N GLU A 56 -21.40 -13.68 -11.12
CA GLU A 56 -21.85 -14.08 -12.46
C GLU A 56 -21.88 -15.60 -12.65
N ALA A 57 -20.87 -16.30 -12.13
CA ALA A 57 -20.75 -17.77 -12.19
C ALA A 57 -21.72 -18.48 -11.22
N GLY A 58 -22.05 -17.84 -10.10
CA GLY A 58 -22.95 -18.33 -9.06
C GLY A 58 -22.28 -18.45 -7.69
N SER A 59 -21.04 -18.94 -7.67
CA SER A 59 -20.21 -19.04 -6.46
C SER A 59 -18.72 -18.88 -6.79
N VAL A 60 -17.87 -18.75 -5.75
CA VAL A 60 -16.41 -18.65 -5.94
C VAL A 60 -15.81 -20.01 -6.28
N GLU A 61 -16.48 -21.09 -5.86
CA GLU A 61 -16.12 -22.48 -6.13
C GLU A 61 -16.33 -22.89 -7.59
N ASP A 62 -17.10 -22.10 -8.36
CA ASP A 62 -17.33 -22.29 -9.79
C ASP A 62 -16.31 -21.55 -10.69
N LEU A 63 -15.37 -20.82 -10.09
CA LEU A 63 -14.33 -20.08 -10.82
C LEU A 63 -13.05 -20.91 -10.96
N GLU A 64 -12.36 -20.72 -12.09
CA GLU A 64 -11.01 -21.21 -12.30
C GLU A 64 -10.00 -20.05 -12.19
N LEU A 65 -8.74 -20.37 -11.87
CA LEU A 65 -7.70 -19.34 -11.69
C LEU A 65 -7.51 -18.47 -12.95
N GLU A 66 -7.67 -19.07 -14.13
CA GLU A 66 -7.54 -18.40 -15.43
C GLU A 66 -8.64 -17.35 -15.70
N ASP A 67 -9.79 -17.49 -15.06
CA ASP A 67 -10.88 -16.51 -15.16
C ASP A 67 -10.49 -15.20 -14.51
N VAL A 68 -9.91 -15.29 -13.31
CA VAL A 68 -9.62 -14.12 -12.46
C VAL A 68 -8.22 -13.57 -12.64
N MET A 69 -7.22 -14.40 -12.97
CA MET A 69 -5.82 -13.98 -13.02
C MET A 69 -5.43 -13.52 -14.41
N LYS A 70 -4.92 -12.29 -14.50
CA LYS A 70 -4.39 -11.72 -15.75
C LYS A 70 -2.89 -11.49 -15.62
N ILE A 71 -2.19 -11.53 -16.74
CA ILE A 71 -0.74 -11.30 -16.83
C ILE A 71 -0.54 -9.97 -17.55
N GLY A 72 0.26 -9.09 -16.97
CA GLY A 72 0.57 -7.77 -17.52
C GLY A 72 2.04 -7.56 -17.82
N TYR A 73 2.50 -6.31 -17.65
CA TYR A 73 3.89 -5.90 -17.83
C TYR A 73 4.88 -6.89 -17.17
N GLU A 74 5.89 -7.34 -17.92
CA GLU A 74 6.97 -8.23 -17.45
C GLU A 74 6.47 -9.46 -16.66
N ASP A 75 5.43 -10.11 -17.19
CA ASP A 75 4.83 -11.33 -16.63
C ASP A 75 4.27 -11.19 -15.19
N ILE A 76 4.02 -9.96 -14.74
CA ILE A 76 3.39 -9.71 -13.44
C ILE A 76 1.95 -10.27 -13.45
N ARG A 77 1.66 -11.15 -12.49
CA ARG A 77 0.32 -11.71 -12.28
C ARG A 77 -0.54 -10.72 -11.50
N CYS A 78 -1.79 -10.55 -11.89
CA CYS A 78 -2.70 -9.54 -11.35
C CYS A 78 -4.08 -10.14 -11.06
N VAL A 79 -4.59 -9.88 -9.86
CA VAL A 79 -5.93 -10.24 -9.42
C VAL A 79 -6.51 -9.07 -8.61
N GLU A 80 -7.79 -8.75 -8.81
CA GLU A 80 -8.53 -7.82 -7.97
C GLU A 80 -9.57 -8.58 -7.14
N SER A 81 -9.53 -8.43 -5.82
CA SER A 81 -10.52 -9.07 -4.93
C SER A 81 -11.93 -8.52 -5.18
N GLY A 82 -12.01 -7.21 -5.43
CA GLY A 82 -13.26 -6.47 -5.49
C GLY A 82 -13.86 -6.21 -4.11
N GLY A 83 -15.03 -5.59 -4.13
CA GLY A 83 -15.80 -5.27 -2.94
C GLY A 83 -17.30 -5.32 -3.25
N PRO A 84 -18.14 -5.38 -2.22
CA PRO A 84 -19.57 -5.28 -2.43
C PRO A 84 -19.94 -3.88 -2.93
N GLU A 85 -21.14 -3.75 -3.49
CA GLU A 85 -21.67 -2.44 -3.88
C GLU A 85 -21.63 -1.44 -2.71
N PRO A 86 -21.35 -0.14 -2.97
CA PRO A 86 -21.33 0.87 -1.93
C PRO A 86 -22.61 0.88 -1.09
N GLY A 87 -22.46 0.73 0.23
CA GLY A 87 -23.57 0.66 1.17
C GLY A 87 -24.10 -0.76 1.44
N VAL A 88 -23.54 -1.79 0.79
CA VAL A 88 -23.92 -3.19 0.95
C VAL A 88 -22.73 -4.02 1.43
N GLY A 89 -22.98 -5.02 2.29
CA GLY A 89 -21.99 -6.03 2.67
C GLY A 89 -20.77 -5.51 3.43
N CYS A 90 -19.66 -6.27 3.36
CA CYS A 90 -18.40 -5.95 4.01
C CYS A 90 -17.25 -6.17 3.02
N ALA A 91 -16.57 -5.09 2.62
CA ALA A 91 -15.42 -5.14 1.72
C ALA A 91 -14.32 -6.10 2.22
N GLY A 92 -14.12 -6.14 3.54
CA GLY A 92 -13.18 -7.07 4.16
C GLY A 92 -13.51 -8.55 3.93
N ARG A 93 -14.79 -8.93 3.72
CA ARG A 93 -15.17 -10.31 3.39
C ARG A 93 -14.73 -10.70 1.98
N GLY A 94 -14.79 -9.76 1.04
CA GLY A 94 -14.31 -9.98 -0.33
C GLY A 94 -12.82 -10.28 -0.40
N VAL A 95 -12.03 -9.54 0.40
CA VAL A 95 -10.59 -9.80 0.55
C VAL A 95 -10.33 -11.21 1.07
N ILE A 96 -11.04 -11.64 2.11
CA ILE A 96 -10.88 -13.00 2.68
C ILE A 96 -11.21 -14.07 1.63
N THR A 97 -12.38 -13.96 0.98
CA THR A 97 -12.82 -14.92 -0.05
C THR A 97 -11.81 -15.02 -1.18
N SER A 98 -11.31 -13.88 -1.66
CA SER A 98 -10.36 -13.85 -2.79
C SER A 98 -9.01 -14.45 -2.43
N ILE A 99 -8.47 -14.14 -1.23
CA ILE A 99 -7.18 -14.68 -0.80
C ILE A 99 -7.25 -16.20 -0.62
N ASN A 100 -8.33 -16.71 -0.03
CA ASN A 100 -8.52 -18.15 0.14
C ASN A 100 -8.66 -18.86 -1.21
N PHE A 101 -9.48 -18.32 -2.12
CA PHE A 101 -9.61 -18.85 -3.48
C PHE A 101 -8.25 -18.93 -4.19
N LEU A 102 -7.43 -17.87 -4.12
CA LEU A 102 -6.11 -17.85 -4.75
C LEU A 102 -5.15 -18.87 -4.14
N GLU A 103 -5.28 -19.14 -2.84
CA GLU A 103 -4.44 -20.12 -2.13
C GLU A 103 -4.81 -21.54 -2.52
N GLU A 104 -6.10 -21.85 -2.52
CA GLU A 104 -6.62 -23.17 -2.86
C GLU A 104 -6.34 -23.54 -4.33
N ASN A 105 -6.26 -22.56 -5.22
CA ASN A 105 -6.01 -22.74 -6.65
C ASN A 105 -4.53 -22.56 -7.07
N GLY A 106 -3.58 -22.50 -6.12
CA GLY A 106 -2.15 -22.50 -6.42
C GLY A 106 -1.62 -21.22 -7.09
N ALA A 107 -2.29 -20.07 -6.92
CA ALA A 107 -1.88 -18.81 -7.56
C ALA A 107 -0.48 -18.34 -7.13
N TYR A 108 -0.05 -18.74 -5.94
CA TYR A 108 1.22 -18.40 -5.31
C TYR A 108 2.39 -19.29 -5.74
N ASP A 109 2.16 -20.29 -6.60
CA ASP A 109 3.22 -21.17 -7.04
C ASP A 109 4.18 -20.46 -8.01
N GLY A 110 5.47 -20.52 -7.67
CA GLY A 110 6.56 -19.98 -8.49
C GLY A 110 6.62 -18.45 -8.54
N VAL A 111 6.06 -17.75 -7.55
CA VAL A 111 6.25 -16.30 -7.37
C VAL A 111 7.26 -16.02 -6.24
N ASP A 112 8.05 -14.97 -6.42
CA ASP A 112 9.04 -14.52 -5.44
C ASP A 112 8.42 -13.48 -4.48
N TYR A 113 7.48 -12.67 -4.99
CA TYR A 113 6.75 -11.67 -4.22
C TYR A 113 5.24 -11.77 -4.42
N VAL A 114 4.52 -11.59 -3.32
CA VAL A 114 3.07 -11.37 -3.30
C VAL A 114 2.82 -10.01 -2.66
N SER A 115 2.26 -9.09 -3.43
CA SER A 115 1.88 -7.77 -2.94
C SER A 115 0.38 -7.69 -2.72
N TYR A 116 -0.02 -7.36 -1.50
CA TYR A 116 -1.40 -7.05 -1.15
C TYR A 116 -1.58 -5.52 -1.08
N ASP A 117 -2.29 -4.93 -2.04
CA ASP A 117 -2.64 -3.51 -1.97
C ASP A 117 -3.92 -3.34 -1.15
N VAL A 118 -3.74 -3.12 0.15
CA VAL A 118 -4.84 -3.09 1.12
C VAL A 118 -5.24 -1.66 1.49
N LEU A 119 -6.55 -1.42 1.55
CA LEU A 119 -7.13 -0.19 2.10
C LEU A 119 -6.68 0.02 3.56
N GLY A 120 -6.11 1.18 3.86
CA GLY A 120 -5.56 1.50 5.18
C GLY A 120 -6.36 2.50 6.01
N ASP A 121 -7.46 3.05 5.50
CA ASP A 121 -8.32 3.97 6.26
C ASP A 121 -9.03 3.26 7.41
N VAL A 122 -9.35 1.98 7.22
CA VAL A 122 -10.05 1.16 8.21
C VAL A 122 -9.30 -0.16 8.36
N VAL A 123 -8.72 -0.38 9.54
CA VAL A 123 -8.01 -1.63 9.88
C VAL A 123 -8.99 -2.58 10.60
N CYS A 124 -10.15 -2.85 9.98
CA CYS A 124 -11.16 -3.77 10.52
C CYS A 124 -10.86 -5.23 10.14
N GLY A 125 -11.64 -6.17 10.68
CA GLY A 125 -11.30 -7.60 10.69
C GLY A 125 -10.90 -8.21 9.34
N GLY A 126 -11.53 -7.83 8.23
CA GLY A 126 -11.19 -8.35 6.91
C GLY A 126 -9.98 -7.67 6.25
N PHE A 127 -9.84 -6.35 6.36
CA PHE A 127 -8.63 -5.65 5.90
C PHE A 127 -7.39 -5.97 6.74
N ALA A 128 -7.58 -6.45 7.97
CA ALA A 128 -6.51 -6.98 8.80
C ALA A 128 -6.17 -8.45 8.47
N MET A 129 -6.90 -9.15 7.60
CA MET A 129 -6.68 -10.57 7.33
C MET A 129 -5.27 -10.88 6.83
N PRO A 130 -4.68 -10.13 5.86
CA PRO A 130 -3.32 -10.42 5.41
C PRO A 130 -2.29 -10.42 6.54
N ILE A 131 -2.50 -9.54 7.54
CA ILE A 131 -1.68 -9.45 8.74
C ILE A 131 -2.03 -10.57 9.74
N ARG A 132 -3.32 -10.75 10.03
CA ARG A 132 -3.84 -11.64 11.08
C ARG A 132 -3.55 -13.11 10.77
N GLU A 133 -3.69 -13.50 9.52
CA GLU A 133 -3.52 -14.88 9.05
C GLU A 133 -2.12 -15.12 8.46
N ASN A 134 -1.20 -14.18 8.72
CA ASN A 134 0.19 -14.26 8.30
C ASN A 134 0.37 -14.55 6.80
N LYS A 135 -0.46 -13.91 5.97
CA LYS A 135 -0.34 -13.97 4.50
C LYS A 135 0.72 -12.99 4.00
N ALA A 136 0.85 -11.85 4.67
CA ALA A 136 1.90 -10.86 4.42
C ALA A 136 2.80 -10.74 5.66
N GLN A 137 4.09 -11.04 5.53
CA GLN A 137 5.04 -10.97 6.65
C GLN A 137 5.67 -9.60 6.81
N GLU A 138 5.84 -8.88 5.70
CA GLU A 138 6.50 -7.58 5.66
C GLU A 138 5.51 -6.49 5.20
N ILE A 139 5.26 -5.52 6.07
CA ILE A 139 4.30 -4.46 5.83
C ILE A 139 5.03 -3.16 5.50
N TYR A 140 4.68 -2.56 4.37
CA TYR A 140 5.08 -1.20 4.02
C TYR A 140 3.86 -0.26 4.07
N ILE A 141 4.06 0.91 4.68
CA ILE A 141 3.01 1.92 4.84
C ILE A 141 3.36 3.13 4.00
N VAL A 142 2.51 3.43 3.00
CA VAL A 142 2.61 4.67 2.22
C VAL A 142 1.93 5.79 3.00
N MET A 143 2.66 6.89 3.23
CA MET A 143 2.20 8.06 3.98
C MET A 143 2.73 9.36 3.35
N SER A 144 2.39 10.50 3.92
CA SER A 144 2.89 11.84 3.53
C SER A 144 3.00 12.72 4.78
N GLY A 145 3.51 13.94 4.64
CA GLY A 145 3.56 14.96 5.69
C GLY A 145 2.21 15.37 6.30
N GLU A 146 1.09 15.06 5.63
CA GLU A 146 -0.25 15.33 6.15
C GLU A 146 -0.55 14.58 7.46
N MET A 147 -1.09 15.29 8.46
CA MET A 147 -1.52 14.73 9.74
C MET A 147 -2.35 13.45 9.61
N MET A 148 -3.37 13.46 8.74
CA MET A 148 -4.24 12.29 8.57
C MET A 148 -3.51 11.08 7.97
N ALA A 149 -2.46 11.29 7.17
CA ALA A 149 -1.66 10.19 6.64
C ALA A 149 -0.77 9.57 7.73
N MET A 150 -0.19 10.41 8.60
CA MET A 150 0.57 9.95 9.76
C MET A 150 -0.29 9.25 10.79
N TYR A 151 -1.48 9.78 11.07
CA TYR A 151 -2.48 9.16 11.92
C TYR A 151 -2.85 7.76 11.41
N ALA A 152 -3.11 7.63 10.10
CA ALA A 152 -3.38 6.33 9.47
C ALA A 152 -2.19 5.38 9.62
N ALA A 153 -0.95 5.86 9.38
CA ALA A 153 0.25 5.06 9.56
C ALA A 153 0.43 4.55 11.01
N ASN A 154 0.15 5.40 11.99
CA ASN A 154 0.18 5.04 13.40
C ASN A 154 -0.91 3.99 13.74
N ASN A 155 -2.12 4.14 13.20
CA ASN A 155 -3.20 3.17 13.43
C ASN A 155 -2.95 1.81 12.75
N ILE A 156 -2.38 1.80 11.54
CA ILE A 156 -1.93 0.55 10.89
C ILE A 156 -0.85 -0.11 11.75
N SER A 157 0.08 0.67 12.30
CA SER A 157 1.12 0.18 13.21
C SER A 157 0.54 -0.47 14.48
N LYS A 158 -0.57 0.05 15.03
CA LYS A 158 -1.30 -0.63 16.13
C LYS A 158 -1.84 -1.98 15.69
N GLY A 159 -2.35 -2.07 14.45
CA GLY A 159 -2.78 -3.34 13.85
C GLY A 159 -1.63 -4.35 13.75
N ILE A 160 -0.48 -3.93 13.24
CA ILE A 160 0.74 -4.74 13.16
C ILE A 160 1.16 -5.22 14.56
N LEU A 161 1.29 -4.32 15.54
CA LEU A 161 1.68 -4.66 16.91
C LEU A 161 0.76 -5.73 17.53
N ARG A 162 -0.55 -5.65 17.27
CA ARG A 162 -1.53 -6.62 17.78
C ARG A 162 -1.27 -8.05 17.32
N TYR A 163 -0.72 -8.24 16.12
CA TYR A 163 -0.48 -9.56 15.52
C TYR A 163 1.00 -9.93 15.43
N ALA A 164 1.92 -9.02 15.73
CA ALA A 164 3.36 -9.24 15.63
C ALA A 164 3.88 -10.38 16.51
N ASN A 165 3.27 -10.57 17.69
CA ASN A 165 3.65 -11.60 18.67
C ASN A 165 3.12 -13.00 18.33
N SER A 166 1.98 -13.08 17.63
CA SER A 166 1.35 -14.36 17.28
C SER A 166 1.65 -14.82 15.85
N GLY A 167 1.86 -13.90 14.92
CA GLY A 167 1.92 -14.18 13.48
C GLY A 167 3.24 -13.80 12.81
N GLY A 168 4.24 -13.26 13.52
CA GLY A 168 5.55 -12.96 12.91
C GLY A 168 5.57 -11.74 11.97
N VAL A 169 4.43 -11.11 11.68
CA VAL A 169 4.32 -9.86 10.91
C VAL A 169 5.23 -8.76 11.46
N ARG A 170 5.86 -8.01 10.54
CA ARG A 170 6.73 -6.87 10.86
C ARG A 170 6.45 -5.65 9.97
N LEU A 171 6.77 -4.47 10.49
CA LEU A 171 6.81 -3.23 9.72
C LEU A 171 8.19 -3.13 9.03
N GLY A 172 8.21 -3.29 7.71
CA GLY A 172 9.43 -3.19 6.88
C GLY A 172 9.91 -1.75 6.71
N GLY A 173 8.98 -0.80 6.66
CA GLY A 173 9.29 0.63 6.68
C GLY A 173 8.13 1.51 6.24
N LEU A 174 8.32 2.81 6.40
CA LEU A 174 7.44 3.84 5.84
C LEU A 174 7.95 4.25 4.46
N VAL A 175 7.03 4.48 3.53
CA VAL A 175 7.30 5.12 2.24
C VAL A 175 6.61 6.46 2.25
N CYS A 176 7.35 7.56 2.20
CA CYS A 176 6.76 8.89 2.08
C CYS A 176 6.48 9.16 0.59
N ASN A 177 5.25 9.49 0.25
CA ASN A 177 4.86 9.97 -1.07
C ASN A 177 4.58 11.46 -0.98
N GLU A 178 5.51 12.25 -1.50
CA GLU A 178 5.59 13.69 -1.28
C GLU A 178 4.29 14.42 -1.66
N ARG A 179 3.84 15.29 -0.74
CA ARG A 179 2.74 16.24 -0.93
C ARG A 179 3.21 17.69 -0.93
N GLN A 180 4.53 17.90 -0.89
CA GLN A 180 5.19 19.21 -0.88
C GLN A 180 4.80 20.03 0.35
N THR A 181 4.67 19.34 1.50
CA THR A 181 4.52 20.03 2.79
C THR A 181 5.88 20.49 3.30
N ASP A 182 5.91 21.51 4.15
CA ASP A 182 7.15 21.97 4.78
C ASP A 182 7.83 20.83 5.55
N LYS A 183 9.14 20.67 5.36
CA LYS A 183 9.99 19.69 6.07
C LYS A 183 9.43 18.25 6.05
N GLU A 184 8.79 17.86 4.94
CA GLU A 184 8.09 16.58 4.82
C GLU A 184 9.00 15.37 5.04
N LEU A 185 10.25 15.46 4.56
CA LEU A 185 11.24 14.41 4.72
C LEU A 185 11.61 14.24 6.20
N GLU A 186 12.01 15.32 6.87
CA GLU A 186 12.40 15.27 8.28
C GLU A 186 11.26 14.75 9.17
N LEU A 187 10.04 15.20 8.87
CA LEU A 187 8.84 14.78 9.58
C LEU A 187 8.54 13.29 9.36
N ALA A 188 8.70 12.77 8.14
CA ALA A 188 8.51 11.36 7.84
C ALA A 188 9.60 10.47 8.47
N GLU A 189 10.86 10.93 8.50
CA GLU A 189 11.96 10.25 9.19
C GLU A 189 11.74 10.19 10.70
N ALA A 190 11.32 11.31 11.30
CA ALA A 190 11.04 11.40 12.73
C ALA A 190 9.89 10.46 13.13
N LEU A 191 8.78 10.44 12.37
CA LEU A 191 7.68 9.48 12.62
C LEU A 191 8.17 8.03 12.52
N ALA A 192 8.96 7.70 11.50
CA ALA A 192 9.50 6.36 11.34
C ALA A 192 10.36 5.95 12.55
N GLY A 193 11.21 6.86 13.04
CA GLY A 193 12.02 6.66 14.23
C GLY A 193 11.19 6.44 15.50
N MET A 194 10.15 7.26 15.71
CA MET A 194 9.23 7.10 16.86
C MET A 194 8.48 5.77 16.83
N LEU A 195 8.11 5.29 15.64
CA LEU A 195 7.50 3.98 15.46
C LEU A 195 8.49 2.82 15.60
N GLY A 196 9.77 3.08 15.84
CA GLY A 196 10.81 2.04 15.93
C GLY A 196 11.07 1.36 14.57
N SER A 197 10.94 2.09 13.48
CA SER A 197 11.13 1.63 12.11
C SER A 197 12.03 2.60 11.33
N LYS A 198 11.93 2.58 10.00
CA LYS A 198 12.71 3.43 9.09
C LYS A 198 11.85 3.98 7.97
N LEU A 199 12.21 5.16 7.51
CA LEU A 199 11.75 5.66 6.22
C LEU A 199 12.54 4.89 5.14
N ILE A 200 11.91 3.91 4.49
CA ILE A 200 12.61 3.10 3.47
C ILE A 200 12.92 3.97 2.25
N HIS A 201 12.04 4.90 1.91
CA HIS A 201 12.25 5.84 0.81
C HIS A 201 11.30 7.04 0.88
N PHE A 202 11.74 8.12 0.26
CA PHE A 202 10.96 9.33 0.00
C PHE A 202 10.76 9.42 -1.52
N VAL A 203 9.53 9.30 -1.97
CA VAL A 203 9.14 9.34 -3.38
C VAL A 203 8.75 10.78 -3.71
N PRO A 204 9.52 11.50 -4.54
CA PRO A 204 9.22 12.88 -4.87
C PRO A 204 7.99 13.01 -5.76
N ARG A 205 7.38 14.20 -5.72
CA ARG A 205 6.22 14.55 -6.52
C ARG A 205 6.65 14.92 -7.93
N ASP A 206 6.28 14.10 -8.91
CA ASP A 206 6.54 14.38 -10.33
C ASP A 206 5.27 14.21 -11.19
N ASN A 207 5.04 15.14 -12.12
CA ASN A 207 3.89 15.11 -13.04
C ASN A 207 4.00 13.99 -14.09
N ILE A 208 5.20 13.44 -14.31
CA ILE A 208 5.39 12.28 -15.19
C ILE A 208 4.55 11.08 -14.74
N VAL A 209 4.30 10.96 -13.44
CA VAL A 209 3.40 9.95 -12.86
C VAL A 209 2.00 10.09 -13.46
N GLN A 210 1.46 11.30 -13.50
CA GLN A 210 0.12 11.54 -14.07
C GLN A 210 0.12 11.29 -15.58
N HIS A 211 1.19 11.64 -16.28
CA HIS A 211 1.33 11.34 -17.71
C HIS A 211 1.36 9.83 -18.00
N ALA A 212 2.01 9.03 -17.15
CA ALA A 212 2.02 7.57 -17.23
C ALA A 212 0.63 6.98 -16.90
N GLU A 213 0.00 7.42 -15.81
CA GLU A 213 -1.33 6.96 -15.39
C GLU A 213 -2.43 7.24 -16.42
N LEU A 214 -2.39 8.40 -17.09
CA LEU A 214 -3.31 8.73 -18.19
C LEU A 214 -3.20 7.75 -19.37
N ARG A 215 -2.01 7.17 -19.56
CA ARG A 215 -1.74 6.10 -20.54
C ARG A 215 -1.89 4.70 -19.96
N ARG A 216 -2.28 4.59 -18.68
CA ARG A 216 -2.45 3.35 -17.94
C ARG A 216 -1.17 2.52 -17.88
N MET A 217 -0.03 3.19 -17.77
CA MET A 217 1.28 2.56 -17.65
C MET A 217 1.91 2.98 -16.33
N THR A 218 2.85 2.16 -15.85
CA THR A 218 3.79 2.59 -14.82
C THR A 218 4.78 3.59 -15.41
N VAL A 219 5.44 4.39 -14.56
CA VAL A 219 6.55 5.25 -14.97
C VAL A 219 7.75 4.42 -15.43
N ILE A 220 7.97 3.25 -14.80
CA ILE A 220 9.00 2.28 -15.19
C ILE A 220 8.88 1.93 -16.67
N GLU A 221 7.66 1.64 -17.14
CA GLU A 221 7.39 1.33 -18.54
C GLU A 221 7.31 2.57 -19.43
N PHE A 222 6.61 3.61 -18.98
CA PHE A 222 6.31 4.80 -19.81
C PHE A 222 7.54 5.67 -20.09
N ALA A 223 8.40 5.84 -19.08
CA ALA A 223 9.56 6.72 -19.14
C ALA A 223 10.71 6.10 -18.32
N PRO A 224 11.29 4.99 -18.79
CA PRO A 224 12.27 4.20 -18.05
C PRO A 224 13.52 4.99 -17.66
N ASP A 225 13.91 6.00 -18.44
CA ASP A 225 15.10 6.83 -18.19
C ASP A 225 14.81 8.08 -17.33
N SER A 226 13.58 8.25 -16.86
CA SER A 226 13.21 9.42 -16.04
C SER A 226 13.76 9.35 -14.61
N ASN A 227 13.91 10.51 -13.98
CA ASN A 227 14.28 10.58 -12.56
C ASN A 227 13.29 9.80 -11.68
N GLN A 228 11.98 9.96 -11.95
CA GLN A 228 10.95 9.26 -11.18
C GLN A 228 11.01 7.73 -11.34
N ALA A 229 11.34 7.21 -12.52
CA ALA A 229 11.60 5.77 -12.69
C ALA A 229 12.78 5.31 -11.82
N ASN A 230 13.85 6.11 -11.73
CA ASN A 230 14.99 5.81 -10.87
C ASN A 230 14.65 5.83 -9.38
N GLU A 231 13.76 6.72 -8.92
CA GLU A 231 13.26 6.70 -7.54
C GLU A 231 12.51 5.40 -7.24
N TYR A 232 11.63 4.94 -8.14
CA TYR A 232 10.96 3.65 -7.96
C TYR A 232 11.91 2.45 -8.01
N ARG A 233 12.96 2.49 -8.84
CA ARG A 233 14.02 1.45 -8.82
C ARG A 233 14.82 1.46 -7.51
N GLN A 234 15.11 2.64 -6.96
CA GLN A 234 15.75 2.76 -5.65
C GLN A 234 14.84 2.20 -4.54
N LEU A 235 13.55 2.52 -4.56
CA LEU A 235 12.57 1.94 -3.64
C LEU A 235 12.54 0.42 -3.74
N ALA A 236 12.40 -0.13 -4.95
CA ALA A 236 12.39 -1.56 -5.20
C ALA A 236 13.67 -2.24 -4.69
N SER A 237 14.84 -1.67 -5.00
CA SER A 237 16.12 -2.18 -4.51
C SER A 237 16.21 -2.15 -2.98
N LYS A 238 15.75 -1.08 -2.33
CA LYS A 238 15.76 -0.99 -0.86
C LYS A 238 14.79 -1.97 -0.20
N ILE A 239 13.62 -2.20 -0.79
CA ILE A 239 12.66 -3.22 -0.34
C ILE A 239 13.26 -4.63 -0.51
N HIS A 240 13.83 -4.92 -1.69
CA HIS A 240 14.47 -6.21 -1.97
C HIS A 240 15.62 -6.48 -0.99
N ASN A 241 16.51 -5.50 -0.81
CA ASN A 241 17.61 -5.58 0.14
C ASN A 241 17.17 -5.56 1.60
N ASN A 242 15.93 -5.16 1.90
CA ASN A 242 15.40 -5.28 3.26
C ASN A 242 15.25 -6.76 3.64
N ALA A 243 14.97 -7.65 2.67
CA ALA A 243 14.98 -9.09 2.85
C ALA A 243 14.14 -9.57 4.07
N GLY A 244 12.97 -8.96 4.30
CA GLY A 244 12.09 -9.30 5.42
C GLY A 244 12.54 -8.76 6.78
N ASN A 245 13.60 -7.93 6.84
CA ASN A 245 14.08 -7.29 8.06
C ASN A 245 13.17 -6.12 8.45
N GLY A 246 12.01 -6.45 9.01
CA GLY A 246 11.10 -5.48 9.62
C GLY A 246 11.18 -5.46 11.16
N THR A 247 10.57 -4.45 11.76
CA THR A 247 10.50 -4.28 13.22
C THR A 247 9.08 -4.50 13.73
N ILE A 248 8.94 -4.76 15.04
CA ILE A 248 7.65 -4.63 15.71
C ILE A 248 7.48 -3.14 16.01
N PRO A 249 6.47 -2.47 15.45
CA PRO A 249 6.36 -1.03 15.61
C PRO A 249 5.95 -0.65 17.03
N THR A 250 6.28 0.58 17.43
CA THR A 250 5.85 1.19 18.69
C THR A 250 4.90 2.35 18.39
N PRO A 251 3.58 2.10 18.31
CA PRO A 251 2.60 3.15 18.04
C PRO A 251 2.65 4.26 19.09
N ILE A 252 2.45 5.48 18.65
CA ILE A 252 2.50 6.69 19.48
C ILE A 252 1.11 7.18 19.87
N THR A 253 1.02 8.01 20.90
CA THR A 253 -0.22 8.69 21.28
C THR A 253 -0.58 9.78 20.26
N MET A 254 -1.82 10.30 20.37
CA MET A 254 -2.23 11.44 19.56
C MET A 254 -1.41 12.69 19.92
N ASP A 255 -1.23 12.95 21.21
CA ASP A 255 -0.44 14.08 21.70
C ASP A 255 1.00 14.04 21.15
N GLN A 256 1.65 12.87 21.18
CA GLN A 256 2.99 12.70 20.59
C GLN A 256 3.04 12.97 19.09
N LEU A 257 1.97 12.63 18.37
CA LEU A 257 1.88 12.90 16.94
C LEU A 257 1.64 14.38 16.65
N GLU A 258 0.83 15.06 17.47
CA GLU A 258 0.62 16.50 17.39
C GLU A 258 1.90 17.26 17.72
N ASP A 259 2.61 16.88 18.80
CA ASP A 259 3.91 17.45 19.18
C ASP A 259 4.93 17.32 18.04
N LEU A 260 4.99 16.14 17.40
CA LEU A 260 5.86 15.90 16.24
C LEU A 260 5.56 16.87 15.09
N LEU A 261 4.29 17.10 14.79
CA LEU A 261 3.87 18.04 13.75
C LEU A 261 4.18 19.49 14.10
N MET A 262 4.07 19.85 15.37
CA MET A 262 4.43 21.19 15.84
C MET A 262 5.94 21.44 15.76
N GLU A 263 6.75 20.44 16.10
CA GLU A 263 8.21 20.53 16.06
C GLU A 263 8.77 20.52 14.63
N HIS A 264 8.25 19.63 13.79
CA HIS A 264 8.84 19.34 12.48
C HIS A 264 7.98 19.77 11.30
N GLY A 265 6.67 19.99 11.45
CA GLY A 265 5.75 20.15 10.31
C GLY A 265 5.54 21.58 9.80
N ILE A 266 6.12 22.60 10.43
CA ILE A 266 5.87 24.01 10.06
C ILE A 266 7.15 24.84 10.15
N MET A 267 7.45 25.64 9.11
CA MET A 267 8.61 26.54 9.12
C MET A 267 8.43 27.81 9.98
N LYS A 268 7.19 28.22 10.26
CA LYS A 268 6.86 29.37 11.11
C LYS A 268 6.34 28.90 12.46
N ALA A 269 6.93 29.41 13.55
CA ALA A 269 6.42 29.20 14.91
C ALA A 269 4.93 29.57 14.98
N ILE A 270 4.11 28.63 15.42
CA ILE A 270 2.70 28.91 15.71
C ILE A 270 2.64 29.73 16.99
N ASP A 271 1.89 30.83 16.96
CA ASP A 271 1.41 31.47 18.18
C ASP A 271 0.35 30.53 18.81
N GLU A 272 0.75 29.79 19.85
CA GLU A 272 -0.10 28.84 20.58
C GLU A 272 -1.40 29.50 21.09
N SER A 273 -1.44 30.83 21.20
CA SER A 273 -2.64 31.56 21.57
C SER A 273 -3.73 31.56 20.49
N GLN A 274 -3.47 31.08 19.27
CA GLN A 274 -4.41 31.05 18.14
C GLN A 274 -5.00 29.66 17.86
N VAL A 275 -4.41 28.58 18.39
CA VAL A 275 -4.85 27.20 18.11
C VAL A 275 -6.22 26.96 18.76
N GLY A 276 -7.21 26.54 17.98
CA GLY A 276 -8.55 26.15 18.46
C GLY A 276 -9.51 27.28 18.84
N LYS A 277 -9.13 28.56 18.69
CA LYS A 277 -9.98 29.71 19.11
C LYS A 277 -11.06 30.15 18.13
N SER A 278 -11.14 29.54 16.94
CA SER A 278 -12.14 29.89 15.92
C SER A 278 -13.25 28.85 15.74
N ALA A 279 -13.36 27.87 16.64
CA ALA A 279 -14.48 26.92 16.68
C ALA A 279 -15.31 27.19 17.94
N ALA A 280 -16.03 28.31 17.94
CA ALA A 280 -17.11 28.63 18.86
C ALA A 280 -18.34 29.06 18.05
#